data_AF-A1JJT6-F1
#
_entry.id   AF-A1JJT6-F1
#
_cell.length_a   1.000
_cell.length_b   1.000
_cell.length_c   1.000
_cell.angle_alpha   90.00
_cell.angle_beta   90.00
_cell.angle_gamma   90.00
#
_symmetry.space_group_name_H-M   'P 1'
#
loop_
_entity.id
_entity.type
_entity.pdbx_description
1 polymer ?
#
loop_
_entity_poly.entity_id
_entity_poly.type
_entity_poly.pdbx_seq_one_letter_code
_entity_poly.pdbx_strand_id
1 'polypeptide(L)'
;MDMDNLTWLHGKPKASGVLKANPEDFVVVEDLGFEPDGEGEHLLVRIRKHGCNTQFVADYLARFAKIHPRLVSYAGLKDRHAVTEQWFCLHLPGKEAPDLSTFELEGCEVLESVRQKRKLRIGSLKGNAFTLVLRHITDNQDVEQRLQQIAAHGVPNYFGSQRFGRGGNNLVLARLWANNEIRVKERSKRSFYLSASRSAMFNLISSDRLAQQQATTVLEGDALQLSGRGSWFVAAADELALLQQRVDAGELNITAPLPGDGELGTQGAALAFEQACLADQTELLALIKRERVEGARRAILLKPQNIAWNWWDEVTLELSFWLPAGSFATSVVREIMNQDNADAADIAE
;
A
#
# COMPACT_ATOMS: atom_id res chain seq x y z
N MET A 1 -10.47 -7.23 -15.93
CA MET A 1 -9.43 -6.21 -15.72
C MET A 1 -8.09 -6.90 -15.81
N ASP A 2 -7.26 -6.49 -16.75
CA ASP A 2 -5.89 -6.97 -16.89
C ASP A 2 -4.98 -6.15 -15.97
N MET A 3 -4.55 -6.76 -14.86
CA MET A 3 -3.64 -6.10 -13.90
C MET A 3 -2.17 -6.29 -14.28
N ASP A 4 -1.88 -7.13 -15.28
CA ASP A 4 -0.51 -7.45 -15.70
C ASP A 4 0.01 -6.44 -16.74
N ASN A 5 -0.90 -5.80 -17.49
CA ASN A 5 -0.58 -4.84 -18.55
C ASN A 5 -0.92 -3.38 -18.21
N LEU A 6 -0.80 -2.98 -16.94
CA LEU A 6 -0.94 -1.56 -16.55
C LEU A 6 0.14 -0.69 -17.23
N THR A 7 -0.16 0.59 -17.46
CA THR A 7 0.79 1.52 -18.10
C THR A 7 1.99 1.79 -17.19
N TRP A 8 3.18 1.81 -17.79
CA TRP A 8 4.45 2.19 -17.16
C TRP A 8 4.64 3.70 -17.21
N LEU A 9 5.13 4.33 -16.15
CA LEU A 9 5.42 5.77 -16.18
C LEU A 9 6.69 6.05 -16.99
N HIS A 10 7.73 5.26 -16.76
CA HIS A 10 9.05 5.41 -17.38
C HIS A 10 9.29 4.42 -18.53
N GLY A 11 8.20 3.91 -19.12
CA GLY A 11 8.24 2.79 -20.06
C GLY A 11 8.58 1.45 -19.40
N LYS A 12 8.30 0.35 -20.10
CA LYS A 12 8.56 -1.00 -19.58
C LYS A 12 10.07 -1.23 -19.36
N PRO A 13 10.50 -1.77 -18.20
CA PRO A 13 11.89 -2.14 -17.96
C PRO A 13 12.47 -3.07 -19.02
N LYS A 14 13.75 -2.89 -19.32
CA LYS A 14 14.53 -3.86 -20.11
C LYS A 14 15.17 -4.88 -19.18
N ALA A 15 15.63 -4.42 -18.03
CA ALA A 15 16.14 -5.28 -16.97
C ALA A 15 15.06 -6.24 -16.45
N SER A 16 15.51 -7.42 -16.04
CA SER A 16 14.79 -8.32 -15.15
C SER A 16 15.62 -8.57 -13.90
N GLY A 17 14.99 -9.08 -12.86
CA GLY A 17 15.67 -9.48 -11.63
C GLY A 17 14.73 -10.13 -10.63
N VAL A 18 15.29 -10.46 -9.47
CA VAL A 18 14.61 -11.18 -8.39
C VAL A 18 14.48 -10.28 -7.18
N LEU A 19 13.24 -10.12 -6.72
CA LEU A 19 12.88 -9.50 -5.46
C LEU A 19 12.59 -10.62 -4.44
N LYS A 20 12.95 -10.42 -3.16
CA LYS A 20 12.70 -11.41 -2.08
C LYS A 20 13.33 -12.78 -2.35
N ALA A 21 14.56 -12.82 -2.87
CA ALA A 21 15.30 -14.09 -2.94
C ALA A 21 15.49 -14.70 -1.54
N ASN A 22 15.69 -13.84 -0.52
CA ASN A 22 15.64 -14.19 0.89
C ASN A 22 14.73 -13.22 1.66
N PRO A 23 14.18 -13.59 2.83
CA PRO A 23 13.43 -12.66 3.68
C PRO A 23 14.20 -11.39 4.05
N GLU A 24 15.51 -11.49 4.25
CA GLU A 24 16.42 -10.39 4.59
C GLU A 24 16.58 -9.39 3.43
N ASP A 25 16.31 -9.81 2.20
CA ASP A 25 16.32 -8.93 1.03
C ASP A 25 15.10 -8.00 0.98
N PHE A 26 14.17 -8.12 1.94
CA PHE A 26 12.98 -7.27 2.03
C PHE A 26 12.75 -6.83 3.47
N VAL A 27 13.34 -5.70 3.84
CA VAL A 27 13.20 -5.09 5.17
C VAL A 27 12.12 -4.02 5.15
N VAL A 28 11.23 -4.05 6.15
CA VAL A 28 10.18 -3.02 6.34
C VAL A 28 10.15 -2.55 7.78
N VAL A 29 10.31 -1.25 8.01
CA VAL A 29 10.22 -0.64 9.34
C VAL A 29 9.03 0.30 9.38
N GLU A 30 8.09 0.07 10.31
CA GLU A 30 6.92 0.94 10.49
C GLU A 30 7.30 2.30 11.09
N ASP A 31 6.84 3.37 10.43
CA ASP A 31 6.86 4.74 10.94
C ASP A 31 5.46 5.10 11.46
N LEU A 32 5.31 5.17 12.78
CA LEU A 32 4.06 5.55 13.44
C LEU A 32 3.67 7.01 13.14
N GLY A 33 4.65 7.89 12.92
CA GLY A 33 4.46 9.33 12.81
C GLY A 33 4.16 10.04 14.13
N PHE A 34 4.30 9.36 15.26
CA PHE A 34 4.18 9.91 16.60
C PHE A 34 5.05 9.10 17.56
N GLU A 35 5.47 9.75 18.65
CA GLU A 35 6.14 9.08 19.76
C GLU A 35 5.10 8.49 20.72
N PRO A 36 5.30 7.27 21.26
CA PRO A 36 4.45 6.72 22.32
C PRO A 36 4.33 7.68 23.52
N ASP A 37 3.13 7.77 24.10
CA ASP A 37 2.80 8.70 25.19
C ASP A 37 3.55 8.40 26.50
N GLY A 38 4.04 7.17 26.70
CA GLY A 38 4.67 6.73 27.95
C GLY A 38 3.68 6.37 29.07
N GLU A 39 2.38 6.60 28.87
CA GLU A 39 1.31 6.30 29.82
C GLU A 39 0.03 5.83 29.10
N GLY A 40 -0.90 5.23 29.84
CA GLY A 40 -2.23 4.84 29.35
C GLY A 40 -2.53 3.34 29.44
N GLU A 41 -3.73 2.97 28.98
CA GLU A 41 -4.24 1.60 29.09
C GLU A 41 -3.75 0.68 27.97
N HIS A 42 -3.05 1.21 26.97
CA HIS A 42 -2.45 0.43 25.91
C HIS A 42 -0.95 0.24 26.14
N LEU A 43 -0.43 -0.90 25.69
CA LEU A 43 0.99 -1.18 25.59
C LEU A 43 1.33 -1.37 24.11
N LEU A 44 2.14 -0.46 23.57
CA LEU A 44 2.77 -0.62 22.28
C LEU A 44 3.98 -1.54 22.44
N VAL A 45 4.12 -2.51 21.54
CA VAL A 45 5.22 -3.47 21.50
C VAL A 45 5.77 -3.47 20.08
N ARG A 46 7.03 -3.05 19.92
CA ARG A 46 7.74 -3.10 18.64
C ARG A 46 8.42 -4.45 18.51
N ILE A 47 8.07 -5.20 17.48
CA ILE A 47 8.61 -6.53 17.22
C ILE A 47 9.28 -6.54 15.86
N ARG A 48 10.54 -6.98 15.83
CA ARG A 48 11.18 -7.44 14.60
C ARG A 48 10.75 -8.88 14.37
N LYS A 49 10.16 -9.17 13.21
CA LYS A 49 9.71 -10.51 12.85
C LYS A 49 10.25 -10.95 11.50
N HIS A 50 10.51 -12.24 11.37
CA HIS A 50 10.74 -12.96 10.11
C HIS A 50 10.08 -14.33 10.17
N GLY A 51 9.69 -14.90 9.03
CA GLY A 51 9.09 -16.25 8.98
C GLY A 51 7.65 -16.36 9.51
N CYS A 52 7.06 -15.27 10.01
CA CYS A 52 5.68 -15.24 10.51
C CYS A 52 4.88 -14.03 9.99
N ASN A 53 3.56 -14.20 9.87
CA ASN A 53 2.64 -13.13 9.47
C ASN A 53 2.18 -12.30 10.69
N THR A 54 1.66 -11.10 10.45
CA THR A 54 1.20 -10.19 11.53
C THR A 54 0.16 -10.82 12.45
N GLN A 55 -0.79 -11.58 11.90
CA GLN A 55 -1.90 -12.13 12.68
C GLN A 55 -1.41 -13.21 13.67
N PHE A 56 -0.51 -14.07 13.23
CA PHE A 56 0.12 -15.08 14.08
C PHE A 56 0.83 -14.47 15.30
N VAL A 57 1.62 -13.41 15.08
CA VAL A 57 2.30 -12.69 16.17
C VAL A 57 1.29 -12.02 17.09
N ALA A 58 0.23 -11.41 16.55
CA ALA A 58 -0.83 -10.78 17.35
C ALA A 58 -1.57 -11.80 18.25
N ASP A 59 -1.89 -12.98 17.71
CA ASP A 59 -2.55 -14.05 18.46
C ASP A 59 -1.64 -14.63 19.55
N TYR A 60 -0.34 -14.75 19.27
CA TYR A 60 0.64 -15.20 20.26
C TYR A 60 0.83 -14.18 21.38
N LEU A 61 0.93 -12.88 21.07
CA LEU A 61 0.94 -11.79 22.05
C LEU A 61 -0.31 -11.80 22.93
N ALA A 62 -1.50 -12.06 22.36
CA ALA A 62 -2.74 -12.14 23.12
C ALA A 62 -2.69 -13.29 24.15
N ARG A 63 -2.20 -14.46 23.74
CA ARG A 63 -2.01 -15.62 24.62
C ARG A 63 -0.99 -15.33 25.72
N PHE A 64 0.15 -14.77 25.35
CA PHE A 64 1.23 -14.40 26.28
C PHE A 64 0.73 -13.41 27.35
N ALA A 65 0.05 -12.34 26.93
CA ALA A 65 -0.51 -11.33 27.82
C ALA A 65 -1.83 -11.75 28.52
N LYS A 66 -2.33 -12.96 28.24
CA LYS A 66 -3.59 -13.50 28.79
C LYS A 66 -4.77 -12.55 28.56
N ILE A 67 -4.91 -12.08 27.32
CA ILE A 67 -6.01 -11.23 26.86
C ILE A 67 -6.70 -11.84 25.64
N HIS A 68 -7.93 -11.40 25.40
CA HIS A 68 -8.67 -11.82 24.21
C HIS A 68 -7.98 -11.28 22.94
N PRO A 69 -7.82 -12.06 21.85
CA PRO A 69 -7.13 -11.62 20.62
C PRO A 69 -7.61 -10.29 20.03
N ARG A 70 -8.92 -9.99 20.13
CA ARG A 70 -9.51 -8.67 19.75
C ARG A 70 -8.94 -7.45 20.49
N LEU A 71 -8.26 -7.66 21.61
CA LEU A 71 -7.59 -6.61 22.38
C LEU A 71 -6.16 -6.35 21.90
N VAL A 72 -5.67 -7.14 20.95
CA VAL A 72 -4.44 -6.88 20.21
C VAL A 72 -4.81 -6.20 18.89
N SER A 73 -4.08 -5.15 18.56
CA SER A 73 -4.26 -4.39 17.33
C SER A 73 -2.93 -3.99 16.72
N TYR A 74 -2.94 -3.63 15.45
CA TYR A 74 -1.76 -3.28 14.66
C TYR A 74 -2.18 -2.30 13.54
N ALA A 75 -1.22 -1.56 12.99
CA ALA A 75 -1.50 -0.53 12.00
C ALA A 75 -1.67 -1.08 10.56
N GLY A 76 -1.15 -2.26 10.26
CA GLY A 76 -1.30 -2.89 8.95
C GLY A 76 -0.83 -4.34 8.96
N LEU A 77 -1.06 -5.05 7.86
CA LEU A 77 -0.48 -6.37 7.68
C LEU A 77 0.93 -6.24 7.09
N LYS A 78 1.83 -7.10 7.54
CA LYS A 78 3.19 -7.25 7.05
C LYS A 78 3.41 -8.69 6.59
N ASP A 79 4.19 -8.84 5.54
CA ASP A 79 4.43 -10.12 4.88
C ASP A 79 5.19 -11.09 5.79
N ARG A 80 4.97 -12.39 5.59
CA ARG A 80 5.72 -13.49 6.22
C ARG A 80 7.15 -13.56 5.68
N HIS A 81 7.30 -13.34 4.37
CA HIS A 81 8.57 -13.44 3.64
C HIS A 81 9.26 -12.08 3.55
N ALA A 82 9.56 -11.51 4.73
CA ALA A 82 10.22 -10.23 4.91
C ALA A 82 10.74 -10.14 6.36
N VAL A 83 11.80 -9.37 6.58
CA VAL A 83 12.17 -8.89 7.91
C VAL A 83 11.38 -7.62 8.20
N THR A 84 10.52 -7.62 9.20
CA THR A 84 9.66 -6.46 9.46
C THR A 84 9.71 -6.02 10.91
N GLU A 85 9.90 -4.73 11.14
CA GLU A 85 9.73 -4.10 12.44
C GLU A 85 8.35 -3.44 12.50
N GLN A 86 7.47 -4.03 13.31
CA GLN A 86 6.06 -3.69 13.37
C GLN A 86 5.61 -3.42 14.81
N TRP A 87 4.70 -2.47 14.96
CA TRP A 87 4.06 -2.16 16.23
C TRP A 87 2.76 -2.94 16.43
N PHE A 88 2.68 -3.62 17.57
CA PHE A 88 1.47 -4.22 18.12
C PHE A 88 0.99 -3.39 19.30
N CYS A 89 -0.32 -3.34 19.52
CA CYS A 89 -0.95 -2.57 20.58
C CYS A 89 -1.87 -3.47 21.38
N LEU A 90 -1.47 -3.77 22.62
CA LEU A 90 -2.22 -4.59 23.57
C LEU A 90 -3.04 -3.67 24.47
N HIS A 91 -4.34 -3.87 24.54
CA HIS A 91 -5.21 -3.16 25.47
C HIS A 91 -5.23 -3.88 26.83
N LEU A 92 -4.66 -3.24 27.85
CA LEU A 92 -4.41 -3.75 29.20
C LEU A 92 -5.02 -2.83 30.28
N PRO A 93 -6.35 -2.58 30.27
CA PRO A 93 -6.98 -1.66 31.22
C PRO A 93 -6.86 -2.20 32.65
N GLY A 94 -6.32 -1.39 33.56
CA GLY A 94 -6.09 -1.75 34.95
C GLY A 94 -5.13 -2.94 35.17
N LYS A 95 -4.41 -3.38 34.14
CA LYS A 95 -3.40 -4.45 34.24
C LYS A 95 -2.01 -3.88 34.11
N GLU A 96 -1.06 -4.46 34.84
CA GLU A 96 0.36 -4.22 34.62
C GLU A 96 0.82 -4.77 33.26
N ALA A 97 1.91 -4.20 32.73
CA ALA A 97 2.52 -4.72 31.52
C ALA A 97 3.11 -6.12 31.80
N PRO A 98 2.90 -7.11 30.91
CA PRO A 98 3.57 -8.40 31.05
C PRO A 98 5.08 -8.23 30.89
N ASP A 99 5.87 -9.08 31.54
CA ASP A 99 7.32 -9.08 31.40
C ASP A 99 7.74 -9.62 30.03
N LEU A 100 7.88 -8.72 29.06
CA LEU A 100 8.25 -9.04 27.68
C LEU A 100 9.66 -9.62 27.53
N SER A 101 10.51 -9.58 28.56
CA SER A 101 11.80 -10.29 28.53
C SER A 101 11.63 -11.81 28.47
N THR A 102 10.45 -12.32 28.89
CA THR A 102 10.07 -13.73 28.83
C THR A 102 9.27 -14.10 27.57
N PHE A 103 9.09 -13.15 26.64
CA PHE A 103 8.40 -13.41 25.38
C PHE A 103 9.31 -14.20 24.43
N GLU A 104 9.00 -15.48 24.24
CA GLU A 104 9.70 -16.34 23.29
C GLU A 104 8.75 -16.77 22.17
N LEU A 105 9.07 -16.34 20.95
CA LEU A 105 8.41 -16.78 19.72
C LEU A 105 9.46 -16.87 18.61
N GLU A 106 9.58 -18.04 17.99
CA GLU A 106 10.52 -18.26 16.89
C GLU A 106 10.32 -17.21 15.78
N GLY A 107 11.44 -16.64 15.32
CA GLY A 107 11.43 -15.60 14.30
C GLY A 107 11.05 -14.21 14.80
N CYS A 108 10.77 -14.01 16.09
CA CYS A 108 10.36 -12.73 16.66
C CYS A 108 11.33 -12.25 17.76
N GLU A 109 11.61 -10.94 17.73
CA GLU A 109 12.42 -10.25 18.72
C GLU A 109 11.64 -9.01 19.19
N VAL A 110 11.44 -8.87 20.50
CA VAL A 110 10.87 -7.64 21.09
C VAL A 110 11.97 -6.60 21.17
N LEU A 111 11.82 -5.51 20.43
CA LEU A 111 12.79 -4.41 20.40
C LEU A 111 12.51 -3.37 21.48
N GLU A 112 11.23 -3.09 21.73
CA GLU A 112 10.80 -2.04 22.64
C GLU A 112 9.34 -2.26 23.06
N SER A 113 8.98 -1.76 24.24
CA SER A 113 7.59 -1.62 24.64
C SER A 113 7.34 -0.36 25.46
N VAL A 114 6.28 0.38 25.11
CA VAL A 114 5.94 1.66 25.76
C VAL A 114 4.43 1.78 25.94
N ARG A 115 3.99 2.38 27.04
CA ARG A 115 2.57 2.66 27.27
C ARG A 115 2.05 3.73 26.32
N GLN A 116 0.77 3.66 26.01
CA GLN A 116 0.09 4.54 25.07
C GLN A 116 -1.36 4.81 25.50
N LYS A 117 -1.84 6.05 25.27
CA LYS A 117 -3.22 6.44 25.64
C LYS A 117 -4.25 5.89 24.66
N ARG A 118 -3.88 5.82 23.38
CA ARG A 118 -4.81 5.52 22.28
C ARG A 118 -4.49 4.20 21.61
N LYS A 119 -5.54 3.45 21.29
CA LYS A 119 -5.46 2.26 20.45
C LYS A 119 -4.79 2.56 19.10
N LEU A 120 -3.82 1.74 18.72
CA LEU A 120 -3.28 1.71 17.36
C LEU A 120 -4.32 1.14 16.39
N ARG A 121 -4.76 1.94 15.40
CA ARG A 121 -5.80 1.55 14.44
C ARG A 121 -5.19 1.10 13.12
N ILE A 122 -5.88 0.24 12.40
CA ILE A 122 -5.51 -0.10 11.02
C ILE A 122 -5.47 1.19 10.19
N GLY A 123 -4.39 1.38 9.43
CA GLY A 123 -4.14 2.55 8.58
C GLY A 123 -3.62 3.78 9.33
N SER A 124 -3.34 3.71 10.64
CA SER A 124 -2.91 4.88 11.43
C SER A 124 -1.41 5.15 11.44
N LEU A 125 -0.58 4.27 10.85
CA LEU A 125 0.84 4.57 10.63
C LEU A 125 0.99 5.72 9.64
N LYS A 126 2.10 6.47 9.73
CA LYS A 126 2.44 7.52 8.77
C LYS A 126 3.00 6.94 7.49
N GLY A 127 3.84 5.91 7.61
CA GLY A 127 4.44 5.23 6.47
C GLY A 127 5.32 4.06 6.86
N ASN A 128 6.13 3.61 5.90
CA ASN A 128 7.09 2.53 6.12
C ASN A 128 8.40 2.90 5.42
N ALA A 129 9.51 2.68 6.12
CA ALA A 129 10.83 2.67 5.53
C ALA A 129 11.13 1.27 4.98
N PHE A 130 11.67 1.20 3.77
CA PHE A 130 12.01 -0.02 3.08
C PHE A 130 13.52 -0.04 2.81
N THR A 131 14.11 -1.23 2.98
CA THR A 131 15.42 -1.58 2.42
C THR A 131 15.25 -2.89 1.67
N LEU A 132 15.52 -2.85 0.37
CA LEU A 132 15.32 -3.96 -0.55
C LEU A 132 16.66 -4.34 -1.17
N VAL A 133 16.90 -5.63 -1.34
CA VAL A 133 18.00 -6.14 -2.14
C VAL A 133 17.41 -6.80 -3.39
N LEU A 134 17.69 -6.21 -4.54
CA LEU A 134 17.31 -6.72 -5.86
C LEU A 134 18.49 -7.52 -6.41
N ARG A 135 18.27 -8.80 -6.72
CA ARG A 135 19.32 -9.73 -7.16
C ARG A 135 19.14 -10.15 -8.60
N HIS A 136 20.21 -10.68 -9.20
CA HIS A 136 20.20 -11.21 -10.58
C HIS A 136 19.72 -10.17 -11.60
N ILE A 137 20.08 -8.90 -11.40
CA ILE A 137 19.74 -7.83 -12.33
C ILE A 137 20.46 -8.06 -13.65
N THR A 138 19.71 -8.10 -14.75
CA THR A 138 20.24 -8.41 -16.08
C THR A 138 20.84 -7.21 -16.83
N ASP A 139 20.40 -5.98 -16.49
CA ASP A 139 20.87 -4.74 -17.11
C ASP A 139 20.96 -3.64 -16.05
N ASN A 140 22.16 -3.47 -15.47
CA ASN A 140 22.40 -2.48 -14.43
C ASN A 140 22.33 -1.03 -14.95
N GLN A 141 22.62 -0.79 -16.22
CA GLN A 141 22.57 0.55 -16.82
C GLN A 141 21.11 1.01 -17.01
N ASP A 142 20.22 0.13 -17.47
CA ASP A 142 18.77 0.41 -17.51
C ASP A 142 18.22 0.71 -16.11
N VAL A 143 18.60 -0.10 -15.11
CA VAL A 143 18.19 0.12 -13.71
C VAL A 143 18.70 1.45 -13.17
N GLU A 144 19.97 1.80 -13.40
CA GLU A 144 20.54 3.07 -12.92
C GLU A 144 19.81 4.29 -13.50
N GLN A 145 19.53 4.28 -14.81
CA GLN A 145 18.76 5.36 -15.45
C GLN A 145 17.34 5.46 -14.90
N ARG A 146 16.69 4.33 -14.63
CA ARG A 146 15.33 4.29 -14.05
C ARG A 146 15.30 4.81 -12.63
N LEU A 147 16.27 4.47 -11.79
CA LEU A 147 16.36 4.98 -10.42
C LEU A 147 16.46 6.51 -10.41
N GLN A 148 17.20 7.10 -11.35
CA GLN A 148 17.26 8.55 -11.52
C GLN A 148 15.89 9.14 -11.91
N GLN A 149 15.18 8.51 -12.86
CA GLN A 149 13.82 8.95 -13.25
C GLN A 149 12.81 8.81 -12.10
N ILE A 150 12.88 7.73 -11.34
CA ILE A 150 12.03 7.48 -10.17
C ILE A 150 12.31 8.51 -9.08
N ALA A 151 13.58 8.84 -8.81
CA ALA A 151 13.94 9.86 -7.84
C ALA A 151 13.44 11.25 -8.25
N ALA A 152 13.47 11.57 -9.55
CA ALA A 152 12.99 12.84 -10.08
C ALA A 152 11.46 12.93 -10.12
N HIS A 153 10.80 11.93 -10.68
CA HIS A 153 9.40 11.99 -11.13
C HIS A 153 8.46 11.00 -10.41
N GLY A 154 8.98 10.11 -9.57
CA GLY A 154 8.20 9.12 -8.84
C GLY A 154 7.79 7.92 -9.70
N VAL A 155 6.74 7.23 -9.26
CA VAL A 155 6.17 6.02 -9.87
C VAL A 155 4.64 6.09 -9.86
N PRO A 156 3.93 5.27 -10.65
CA PRO A 156 2.49 5.09 -10.46
C PRO A 156 2.20 4.54 -9.07
N ASN A 157 1.22 5.11 -8.38
CA ASN A 157 0.82 4.73 -7.03
C ASN A 157 -0.11 3.50 -7.00
N TYR A 158 0.14 2.53 -7.89
CA TYR A 158 -0.67 1.34 -8.03
C TYR A 158 -0.73 0.53 -6.74
N PHE A 159 -1.85 -0.15 -6.54
CA PHE A 159 -1.91 -1.28 -5.63
C PHE A 159 -1.16 -2.46 -6.24
N GLY A 160 -0.15 -2.97 -5.53
CA GLY A 160 0.64 -4.12 -5.99
C GLY A 160 -0.13 -5.45 -5.93
N SER A 161 0.41 -6.48 -6.57
CA SER A 161 -0.17 -7.83 -6.69
C SER A 161 -0.67 -8.42 -5.36
N GLN A 162 0.04 -8.16 -4.26
CA GLN A 162 -0.34 -8.55 -2.90
C GLN A 162 -1.77 -8.15 -2.52
N ARG A 163 -2.26 -7.00 -2.98
CA ARG A 163 -3.62 -6.52 -2.71
C ARG A 163 -4.68 -7.45 -3.28
N PHE A 164 -4.38 -8.12 -4.39
CA PHE A 164 -5.31 -8.98 -5.12
C PHE A 164 -5.21 -10.45 -4.71
N GLY A 165 -4.35 -10.79 -3.75
CA GLY A 165 -4.12 -12.17 -3.30
C GLY A 165 -3.42 -13.02 -4.36
N ARG A 166 -3.23 -14.30 -4.05
CA ARG A 166 -2.55 -15.25 -4.94
C ARG A 166 -3.20 -15.27 -6.32
N GLY A 167 -2.43 -15.02 -7.37
CA GLY A 167 -2.93 -15.01 -8.76
C GLY A 167 -4.11 -14.08 -9.02
N GLY A 168 -4.29 -13.02 -8.21
CA GLY A 168 -5.42 -12.09 -8.33
C GLY A 168 -6.76 -12.62 -7.80
N ASN A 169 -6.76 -13.73 -7.05
CA ASN A 169 -7.98 -14.43 -6.65
C ASN A 169 -8.96 -13.60 -5.79
N ASN A 170 -8.49 -12.61 -5.02
CA ASN A 170 -9.41 -11.73 -4.29
C ASN A 170 -10.33 -10.95 -5.23
N LEU A 171 -9.85 -10.55 -6.41
CA LEU A 171 -10.66 -9.85 -7.41
C LEU A 171 -11.63 -10.81 -8.11
N VAL A 172 -11.21 -12.06 -8.36
CA VAL A 172 -12.08 -13.12 -8.89
C VAL A 172 -13.24 -13.40 -7.92
N LEU A 173 -12.92 -13.63 -6.64
CA LEU A 173 -13.92 -13.88 -5.59
C LEU A 173 -14.81 -12.65 -5.36
N ALA A 174 -14.29 -11.43 -5.53
CA ALA A 174 -15.10 -10.23 -5.49
C ALA A 174 -16.15 -10.19 -6.61
N ARG A 175 -15.82 -10.59 -7.84
CA ARG A 175 -16.78 -10.67 -8.95
C ARG A 175 -17.85 -11.74 -8.73
N LEU A 176 -17.45 -12.95 -8.30
CA LEU A 176 -18.41 -14.00 -7.93
C LEU A 176 -19.38 -13.54 -6.84
N TRP A 177 -18.86 -12.79 -5.85
CA TRP A 177 -19.68 -12.23 -4.80
C TRP A 177 -20.58 -11.08 -5.29
N ALA A 178 -20.08 -10.22 -6.19
CA ALA A 178 -20.89 -9.18 -6.82
C ALA A 178 -22.12 -9.77 -7.51
N ASN A 179 -21.91 -10.86 -8.26
CA ASN A 179 -22.93 -11.60 -9.01
C ASN A 179 -23.82 -12.52 -8.16
N ASN A 180 -23.62 -12.58 -6.83
CA ASN A 180 -24.32 -13.49 -5.91
C ASN A 180 -24.09 -14.99 -6.17
N GLU A 181 -23.03 -15.35 -6.90
CA GLU A 181 -22.65 -16.75 -7.13
C GLU A 181 -22.06 -17.39 -5.86
N ILE A 182 -21.51 -16.57 -4.97
CA ILE A 182 -21.05 -16.97 -3.63
C ILE A 182 -21.61 -16.06 -2.54
N ARG A 183 -21.69 -16.58 -1.31
CA ARG A 183 -22.01 -15.81 -0.10
C ARG A 183 -20.79 -15.67 0.79
N VAL A 184 -20.34 -14.44 1.01
CA VAL A 184 -19.17 -14.16 1.87
C VAL A 184 -19.67 -13.67 3.23
N LYS A 185 -19.65 -14.55 4.23
CA LYS A 185 -20.10 -14.25 5.61
C LYS A 185 -18.99 -13.65 6.47
N GLU A 186 -17.76 -14.11 6.30
CA GLU A 186 -16.62 -13.70 7.12
C GLU A 186 -16.22 -12.24 6.85
N ARG A 187 -16.15 -11.43 7.91
CA ARG A 187 -15.83 -10.00 7.80
C ARG A 187 -14.44 -9.74 7.20
N SER A 188 -13.44 -10.56 7.53
CA SER A 188 -12.08 -10.47 6.98
C SER A 188 -12.08 -10.64 5.46
N LYS A 189 -12.66 -11.74 4.97
CA LYS A 189 -12.78 -12.04 3.52
C LYS A 189 -13.54 -10.94 2.78
N ARG A 190 -14.66 -10.47 3.34
CA ARG A 190 -15.41 -9.32 2.79
C ARG A 190 -14.51 -8.08 2.64
N SER A 191 -13.73 -7.75 3.66
CA SER A 191 -12.80 -6.62 3.64
C SER A 191 -11.74 -6.76 2.55
N PHE A 192 -11.17 -7.96 2.37
CA PHE A 192 -10.18 -8.21 1.32
C PHE A 192 -10.77 -8.06 -0.08
N TYR A 193 -11.95 -8.63 -0.34
CA TYR A 193 -12.58 -8.57 -1.66
C TYR A 193 -13.00 -7.15 -2.02
N LEU A 194 -13.61 -6.40 -1.09
CA LEU A 194 -13.96 -4.99 -1.31
C LEU A 194 -12.73 -4.10 -1.49
N SER A 195 -11.63 -4.41 -0.80
CA SER A 195 -10.36 -3.72 -1.00
C SER A 195 -9.77 -4.01 -2.37
N ALA A 196 -9.78 -5.26 -2.83
CA ALA A 196 -9.32 -5.64 -4.16
C ALA A 196 -10.14 -4.96 -5.26
N SER A 197 -11.46 -4.92 -5.16
CA SER A 197 -12.34 -4.26 -6.16
C SER A 197 -12.00 -2.78 -6.35
N ARG A 198 -11.96 -2.01 -5.26
CA ARG A 198 -11.65 -0.56 -5.34
C ARG A 198 -10.23 -0.30 -5.82
N SER A 199 -9.29 -1.14 -5.41
CA SER A 199 -7.88 -1.05 -5.82
C SER A 199 -7.71 -1.29 -7.31
N ALA A 200 -8.43 -2.26 -7.88
CA ALA A 200 -8.36 -2.56 -9.31
C ALA A 200 -8.95 -1.42 -10.14
N MET A 201 -10.08 -0.83 -9.70
CA MET A 201 -10.69 0.34 -10.34
C MET A 201 -9.79 1.58 -10.26
N PHE A 202 -9.13 1.81 -9.12
CA PHE A 202 -8.11 2.86 -8.99
C PHE A 202 -6.94 2.63 -9.96
N ASN A 203 -6.41 1.40 -10.04
CA ASN A 203 -5.31 1.07 -10.94
C ASN A 203 -5.71 1.29 -12.41
N LEU A 204 -6.93 0.93 -12.79
CA LEU A 204 -7.45 1.11 -14.15
C LEU A 204 -7.47 2.60 -14.57
N ILE A 205 -8.09 3.46 -13.77
CA ILE A 205 -8.15 4.91 -14.04
C ILE A 205 -6.75 5.52 -14.09
N SER A 206 -5.89 5.14 -13.13
CA SER A 206 -4.51 5.62 -13.08
C SER A 206 -3.74 5.20 -14.34
N SER A 207 -3.89 3.93 -14.75
CA SER A 207 -3.25 3.38 -15.94
C SER A 207 -3.69 4.09 -17.22
N ASP A 208 -4.98 4.41 -17.35
CA ASP A 208 -5.50 5.14 -18.51
C ASP A 208 -5.01 6.59 -18.53
N ARG A 209 -4.92 7.26 -17.36
CA ARG A 209 -4.32 8.61 -17.25
C ARG A 209 -2.88 8.60 -17.74
N LEU A 210 -2.11 7.58 -17.35
CA LEU A 210 -0.73 7.41 -17.81
C LEU A 210 -0.66 7.11 -19.31
N ALA A 211 -1.55 6.25 -19.84
CA ALA A 211 -1.57 5.90 -21.26
C ALA A 211 -1.82 7.12 -22.15
N GLN A 212 -2.63 8.06 -21.67
CA GLN A 212 -2.93 9.32 -22.35
C GLN A 212 -1.89 10.42 -22.06
N GLN A 213 -0.79 10.13 -21.36
CA GLN A 213 0.24 11.09 -20.95
C GLN A 213 -0.31 12.23 -20.08
N GLN A 214 -1.35 11.95 -19.30
CA GLN A 214 -2.06 12.91 -18.46
C GLN A 214 -1.84 12.68 -16.96
N ALA A 215 -0.82 11.91 -16.57
CA ALA A 215 -0.55 11.61 -15.16
C ALA A 215 -0.27 12.87 -14.31
N THR A 216 0.23 13.93 -14.93
CA THR A 216 0.51 15.24 -14.33
C THR A 216 -0.26 16.39 -14.99
N THR A 217 -1.18 16.11 -15.92
CA THR A 217 -1.98 17.14 -16.60
C THR A 217 -3.34 17.30 -15.93
N VAL A 218 -3.58 18.48 -15.37
CA VAL A 218 -4.84 18.83 -14.70
C VAL A 218 -5.96 18.93 -15.73
N LEU A 219 -7.04 18.18 -15.51
CA LEU A 219 -8.30 18.33 -16.24
C LEU A 219 -9.29 19.16 -15.43
N GLU A 220 -10.21 19.81 -16.14
CA GLU A 220 -11.39 20.40 -15.53
C GLU A 220 -12.14 19.37 -14.67
N GLY A 221 -12.39 19.73 -13.42
CA GLY A 221 -13.11 18.90 -12.46
C GLY A 221 -12.27 17.82 -11.79
N ASP A 222 -10.94 17.83 -11.94
CA ASP A 222 -10.05 16.92 -11.20
C ASP A 222 -10.17 17.11 -9.69
N ALA A 223 -10.17 16.00 -8.96
CA ALA A 223 -10.04 16.03 -7.51
C ALA A 223 -8.55 16.13 -7.14
N LEU A 224 -8.08 17.34 -6.85
CA LEU A 224 -6.69 17.62 -6.51
C LEU A 224 -6.46 17.53 -5.00
N GLN A 225 -5.50 16.70 -4.60
CA GLN A 225 -5.12 16.51 -3.19
C GLN A 225 -3.94 17.40 -2.82
N LEU A 226 -4.02 18.07 -1.66
CA LEU A 226 -2.91 18.82 -1.10
C LEU A 226 -1.78 17.88 -0.68
N SER A 227 -0.56 18.10 -1.16
CA SER A 227 0.60 17.27 -0.81
C SER A 227 0.81 17.18 0.70
N GLY A 228 1.02 15.94 1.19
CA GLY A 228 1.18 15.66 2.63
C GLY A 228 -0.11 15.74 3.45
N ARG A 229 -1.27 16.04 2.84
CA ARG A 229 -2.58 16.06 3.52
C ARG A 229 -3.59 15.17 2.78
N GLY A 230 -4.57 14.63 3.52
CA GLY A 230 -5.63 13.82 2.93
C GLY A 230 -6.71 14.64 2.20
N SER A 231 -6.82 15.94 2.50
CA SER A 231 -7.83 16.85 1.94
C SER A 231 -7.63 17.10 0.45
N TRP A 232 -8.73 17.16 -0.28
CA TRP A 232 -8.77 17.43 -1.71
C TRP A 232 -9.92 18.40 -2.05
N PHE A 233 -9.84 19.02 -3.22
CA PHE A 233 -10.86 19.91 -3.78
C PHE A 233 -10.97 19.69 -5.29
N VAL A 234 -12.04 20.20 -5.91
CA VAL A 234 -12.31 20.04 -7.34
C VAL A 234 -11.70 21.19 -8.12
N ALA A 235 -10.95 20.89 -9.18
CA ALA A 235 -10.32 21.86 -10.06
C ALA A 235 -11.38 22.62 -10.88
N ALA A 236 -11.48 23.93 -10.66
CA ALA A 236 -12.34 24.81 -11.44
C ALA A 236 -11.72 25.15 -12.80
N ALA A 237 -12.56 25.34 -13.81
CA ALA A 237 -12.12 25.59 -15.19
C ALA A 237 -11.29 26.88 -15.34
N ASP A 238 -11.60 27.92 -14.55
CA ASP A 238 -10.92 29.21 -14.55
C ASP A 238 -9.58 29.21 -13.79
N GLU A 239 -9.31 28.18 -12.99
CA GLU A 239 -8.09 28.06 -12.18
C GLU A 239 -7.05 27.09 -12.79
N LEU A 240 -7.35 26.43 -13.91
CA LEU A 240 -6.53 25.34 -14.45
C LEU A 240 -5.05 25.67 -14.61
N ALA A 241 -4.71 26.85 -15.13
CA ALA A 241 -3.31 27.25 -15.32
C ALA A 241 -2.55 27.39 -13.98
N LEU A 242 -3.20 27.95 -12.96
CA LEU A 242 -2.64 28.06 -11.61
C LEU A 242 -2.51 26.69 -10.96
N LEU A 243 -3.53 25.85 -11.09
CA LEU A 243 -3.53 24.50 -10.53
C LEU A 243 -2.46 23.62 -11.17
N GLN A 244 -2.24 23.75 -12.49
CA GLN A 244 -1.17 23.06 -13.20
C GLN A 244 0.21 23.43 -12.63
N GLN A 245 0.48 24.73 -12.43
CA GLN A 245 1.74 25.19 -11.82
C GLN A 245 1.97 24.57 -10.43
N ARG A 246 0.91 24.44 -9.63
CA ARG A 246 0.99 23.85 -8.29
C ARG A 246 1.18 22.32 -8.32
N VAL A 247 0.63 21.63 -9.33
CA VAL A 247 0.94 20.22 -9.58
C VAL A 247 2.40 20.05 -10.01
N ASP A 248 2.89 20.89 -10.93
CA ASP A 248 4.27 20.86 -11.41
C ASP A 248 5.27 21.15 -10.28
N ALA A 249 4.91 22.04 -9.34
CA ALA A 249 5.67 22.34 -8.14
C ALA A 249 5.56 21.25 -7.04
N GLY A 250 4.72 20.23 -7.23
CA GLY A 250 4.51 19.16 -6.25
C GLY A 250 3.68 19.55 -5.03
N GLU A 251 2.98 20.68 -5.06
CA GLU A 251 2.07 21.12 -3.98
C GLU A 251 0.72 20.40 -4.02
N LEU A 252 0.32 19.97 -5.21
CA LEU A 252 -0.94 19.27 -5.46
C LEU A 252 -0.67 17.94 -6.19
N ASN A 253 -1.53 16.95 -5.92
CA ASN A 253 -1.51 15.67 -6.60
C ASN A 253 -2.83 15.43 -7.30
N ILE A 254 -2.77 15.03 -8.57
CA ILE A 254 -3.94 14.47 -9.27
C ILE A 254 -4.26 13.12 -8.63
N THR A 255 -5.54 12.89 -8.35
CA THR A 255 -6.01 11.66 -7.71
C THR A 255 -6.89 10.82 -8.62
N ALA A 256 -7.06 9.56 -8.27
CA ALA A 256 -8.10 8.67 -8.78
C ALA A 256 -8.93 8.13 -7.60
N PRO A 257 -10.19 7.71 -7.84
CA PRO A 257 -11.07 7.26 -6.79
C PRO A 257 -10.70 5.85 -6.34
N LEU A 258 -10.87 5.60 -5.05
CA LEU A 258 -11.27 4.30 -4.51
C LEU A 258 -12.81 4.36 -4.42
N PRO A 259 -13.56 3.82 -5.40
CA PRO A 259 -15.00 4.02 -5.46
C PRO A 259 -15.71 3.58 -4.18
N GLY A 260 -16.76 4.31 -3.80
CA GLY A 260 -17.60 4.03 -2.64
C GLY A 260 -19.08 4.07 -2.96
N ASP A 261 -19.91 3.99 -1.91
CA ASP A 261 -21.33 4.30 -1.96
C ASP A 261 -21.53 5.82 -2.00
N GLY A 262 -21.38 6.40 -3.18
CA GLY A 262 -21.46 7.85 -3.39
C GLY A 262 -20.83 8.30 -4.70
N GLU A 263 -20.71 9.61 -4.87
CA GLU A 263 -20.06 10.24 -6.02
C GLU A 263 -18.53 10.00 -6.01
N LEU A 264 -17.91 10.03 -7.19
CA LEU A 264 -16.45 9.82 -7.33
C LEU A 264 -15.62 11.02 -6.85
N GLY A 265 -16.27 12.18 -6.68
CA GLY A 265 -15.64 13.43 -6.24
C GLY A 265 -15.08 14.29 -7.37
N THR A 266 -14.91 13.77 -8.57
CA THR A 266 -14.58 14.56 -9.78
C THR A 266 -15.85 15.15 -10.41
N GLN A 267 -15.64 16.16 -11.25
CA GLN A 267 -16.68 16.82 -12.04
C GLN A 267 -16.23 16.98 -13.50
N GLY A 268 -17.09 17.51 -14.36
CA GLY A 268 -16.71 17.93 -15.73
C GLY A 268 -15.98 16.84 -16.53
N ALA A 269 -14.87 17.24 -17.16
CA ALA A 269 -14.06 16.36 -18.00
C ALA A 269 -13.42 15.20 -17.20
N ALA A 270 -12.96 15.46 -15.97
CA ALA A 270 -12.37 14.42 -15.12
C ALA A 270 -13.41 13.36 -14.71
N LEU A 271 -14.65 13.75 -14.43
CA LEU A 271 -15.73 12.79 -14.12
C LEU A 271 -16.06 11.92 -15.32
N ALA A 272 -16.19 12.53 -16.50
CA ALA A 272 -16.45 11.80 -17.74
C ALA A 272 -15.32 10.79 -18.03
N PHE A 273 -14.06 11.18 -17.79
CA PHE A 273 -12.91 10.31 -17.88
C PHE A 273 -13.01 9.11 -16.94
N GLU A 274 -13.22 9.35 -15.64
CA GLU A 274 -13.29 8.28 -14.64
C GLU A 274 -14.47 7.33 -14.91
N GLN A 275 -15.61 7.85 -15.33
CA GLN A 275 -16.77 7.04 -15.70
C GLN A 275 -16.51 6.18 -16.94
N ALA A 276 -15.81 6.72 -17.95
CA ALA A 276 -15.45 5.97 -19.14
C ALA A 276 -14.53 4.78 -18.81
N CYS A 277 -13.51 4.98 -17.98
CA CYS A 277 -12.63 3.90 -17.52
C CYS A 277 -13.40 2.81 -16.74
N LEU A 278 -14.46 3.18 -16.02
CA LEU A 278 -15.21 2.25 -15.16
C LEU A 278 -16.47 1.66 -15.81
N ALA A 279 -16.76 1.98 -17.07
CA ALA A 279 -17.98 1.55 -17.75
C ALA A 279 -18.21 0.03 -17.68
N ASP A 280 -17.13 -0.75 -17.87
CA ASP A 280 -17.16 -2.22 -17.85
C ASP A 280 -17.02 -2.83 -16.45
N GLN A 281 -17.08 -2.03 -15.38
CA GLN A 281 -16.94 -2.49 -13.99
C GLN A 281 -18.24 -2.39 -13.19
N THR A 282 -19.37 -2.49 -13.88
CA THR A 282 -20.72 -2.29 -13.32
C THR A 282 -21.01 -3.19 -12.12
N GLU A 283 -20.63 -4.47 -12.16
CA GLU A 283 -20.87 -5.42 -11.07
C GLU A 283 -20.03 -5.08 -9.83
N LEU A 284 -18.79 -4.62 -10.01
CA LEU A 284 -17.93 -4.23 -8.88
C LEU A 284 -18.41 -2.92 -8.27
N LEU A 285 -18.82 -1.95 -9.07
CA LEU A 285 -19.45 -0.71 -8.59
C LEU A 285 -20.74 -1.02 -7.81
N ALA A 286 -21.58 -1.92 -8.32
CA ALA A 286 -22.79 -2.36 -7.64
C ALA A 286 -22.48 -3.07 -6.31
N LEU A 287 -21.43 -3.90 -6.25
CA LEU A 287 -20.97 -4.53 -5.02
C LEU A 287 -20.52 -3.48 -3.99
N ILE A 288 -19.69 -2.52 -4.38
CA ILE A 288 -19.19 -1.46 -3.49
C ILE A 288 -20.36 -0.66 -2.90
N LYS A 289 -21.35 -0.31 -3.73
CA LYS A 289 -22.58 0.37 -3.30
C LYS A 289 -23.41 -0.48 -2.34
N ARG A 290 -23.66 -1.75 -2.71
CA ARG A 290 -24.43 -2.71 -1.91
C ARG A 290 -23.84 -2.90 -0.51
N GLU A 291 -22.52 -2.97 -0.42
CA GLU A 291 -21.80 -3.16 0.84
C GLU A 291 -21.48 -1.84 1.57
N ARG A 292 -22.01 -0.71 1.09
CA ARG A 292 -21.93 0.63 1.69
C ARG A 292 -20.51 1.05 2.03
N VAL A 293 -19.61 0.82 1.08
CA VAL A 293 -18.19 1.08 1.28
C VAL A 293 -17.93 2.58 1.17
N GLU A 294 -17.22 3.15 2.12
CA GLU A 294 -16.83 4.56 2.05
C GLU A 294 -15.87 4.82 0.88
N GLY A 295 -16.16 5.88 0.11
CA GLY A 295 -15.32 6.32 -0.99
C GLY A 295 -14.09 7.08 -0.49
N ALA A 296 -13.00 7.05 -1.25
CA ALA A 296 -11.80 7.81 -0.94
C ALA A 296 -11.09 8.26 -2.22
N ARG A 297 -10.17 9.21 -2.09
CA ARG A 297 -9.26 9.65 -3.17
C ARG A 297 -7.83 9.25 -2.84
N ARG A 298 -7.08 8.89 -3.86
CA ARG A 298 -5.67 8.50 -3.75
C ARG A 298 -4.88 9.15 -4.89
N ALA A 299 -3.72 9.72 -4.60
CA ALA A 299 -2.83 10.28 -5.63
C ALA A 299 -2.46 9.21 -6.68
N ILE A 300 -2.49 9.58 -7.96
CA ILE A 300 -2.13 8.69 -9.09
C ILE A 300 -0.63 8.40 -9.09
N LEU A 301 0.18 9.40 -8.73
CA LEU A 301 1.62 9.28 -8.64
C LEU A 301 2.07 9.19 -7.17
N LEU A 302 3.21 8.53 -6.98
CA LEU A 302 3.86 8.32 -5.69
C LEU A 302 5.34 8.63 -5.86
N LYS A 303 5.87 9.54 -5.05
CA LYS A 303 7.30 9.83 -5.02
C LYS A 303 7.96 9.20 -3.78
N PRO A 304 8.82 8.18 -3.94
CA PRO A 304 9.59 7.64 -2.83
C PRO A 304 10.43 8.73 -2.17
N GLN A 305 10.39 8.80 -0.84
CA GLN A 305 11.14 9.78 -0.07
C GLN A 305 12.48 9.20 0.35
N ASN A 306 13.52 10.03 0.37
CA ASN A 306 14.89 9.62 0.74
C ASN A 306 15.36 8.38 -0.04
N ILE A 307 15.04 8.31 -1.34
CA ILE A 307 15.49 7.20 -2.17
C ILE A 307 17.02 7.24 -2.29
N ALA A 308 17.65 6.13 -1.95
CA ALA A 308 19.09 5.95 -2.05
C ALA A 308 19.37 4.50 -2.44
N TRP A 309 20.41 4.27 -3.23
CA TRP A 309 20.77 2.94 -3.68
C TRP A 309 22.28 2.77 -3.77
N ASN A 310 22.72 1.53 -3.62
CA ASN A 310 24.11 1.15 -3.72
C ASN A 310 24.23 -0.22 -4.40
N TRP A 311 25.11 -0.30 -5.40
CA TRP A 311 25.44 -1.56 -6.05
C TRP A 311 26.46 -2.32 -5.20
N TRP A 312 26.14 -3.56 -4.85
CA TRP A 312 27.08 -4.45 -4.16
C TRP A 312 28.04 -5.11 -5.17
N ASP A 313 27.53 -5.39 -6.36
CA ASP A 313 28.23 -5.92 -7.52
C ASP A 313 27.44 -5.55 -8.80
N GLU A 314 27.80 -6.11 -9.96
CA GLU A 314 27.16 -5.78 -11.24
C GLU A 314 25.69 -6.24 -11.37
N VAL A 315 25.23 -7.16 -10.50
CA VAL A 315 23.91 -7.80 -10.61
C VAL A 315 23.07 -7.72 -9.33
N THR A 316 23.58 -7.05 -8.29
CA THR A 316 22.94 -6.92 -6.97
C THR A 316 22.89 -5.47 -6.52
N LEU A 317 21.67 -4.98 -6.30
CA LEU A 317 21.39 -3.61 -5.88
C LEU A 317 20.70 -3.59 -4.52
N GLU A 318 21.25 -2.85 -3.56
CA GLU A 318 20.50 -2.43 -2.37
C GLU A 318 19.81 -1.10 -2.64
N LEU A 319 18.52 -1.03 -2.32
CA LEU A 319 17.65 0.12 -2.53
C LEU A 319 16.90 0.44 -1.24
N SER A 320 17.00 1.69 -0.78
CA SER A 320 16.30 2.19 0.40
C SER A 320 15.42 3.39 0.06
N PHE A 321 14.24 3.48 0.68
CA PHE A 321 13.33 4.61 0.55
C PHE A 321 12.21 4.54 1.60
N TRP A 322 11.49 5.64 1.79
CA TRP A 322 10.29 5.71 2.61
C TRP A 322 9.04 5.96 1.76
N LEU A 323 7.94 5.27 2.07
CA LEU A 323 6.64 5.48 1.44
C LEU A 323 5.54 5.80 2.48
N PRO A 324 4.58 6.68 2.15
CA PRO A 324 3.44 6.95 3.01
C PRO A 324 2.51 5.74 3.12
N ALA A 325 1.70 5.74 4.17
CA ALA A 325 0.75 4.69 4.47
C ALA A 325 -0.10 4.26 3.28
N GLY A 326 -0.30 2.94 3.14
CA GLY A 326 -1.09 2.36 2.07
C GLY A 326 -0.39 2.33 0.70
N SER A 327 0.87 2.74 0.60
CA SER A 327 1.72 2.58 -0.60
C SER A 327 2.47 1.25 -0.58
N PHE A 328 2.92 0.79 -1.75
CA PHE A 328 3.52 -0.53 -1.93
C PHE A 328 4.91 -0.39 -2.54
N ALA A 329 5.92 -0.95 -1.86
CA ALA A 329 7.28 -1.02 -2.39
C ALA A 329 7.36 -1.81 -3.72
N THR A 330 6.50 -2.80 -3.90
CA THR A 330 6.42 -3.55 -5.17
C THR A 330 6.01 -2.68 -6.35
N SER A 331 5.27 -1.58 -6.15
CA SER A 331 4.95 -0.62 -7.20
C SER A 331 6.16 0.24 -7.59
N VAL A 332 7.11 0.44 -6.68
CA VAL A 332 8.41 1.07 -7.00
C VAL A 332 9.28 0.11 -7.78
N VAL A 333 9.45 -1.12 -7.28
CA VAL A 333 10.25 -2.18 -7.94
C VAL A 333 9.74 -2.47 -9.34
N ARG A 334 8.42 -2.41 -9.54
CA ARG A 334 7.76 -2.52 -10.84
C ARG A 334 8.47 -1.65 -11.88
N GLU A 335 8.63 -0.35 -11.61
CA GLU A 335 9.21 0.60 -12.57
C GLU A 335 10.74 0.46 -12.77
N ILE A 336 11.40 -0.35 -11.93
CA ILE A 336 12.84 -0.60 -11.96
C ILE A 336 13.18 -1.79 -12.85
N MET A 337 12.48 -2.91 -12.68
CA MET A 337 12.80 -4.17 -13.36
C MET A 337 11.56 -5.05 -13.56
N ASN A 338 11.58 -5.89 -14.59
CA ASN A 338 10.64 -6.98 -14.72
C ASN A 338 10.96 -8.05 -13.66
N GLN A 339 9.95 -8.53 -12.93
CA GLN A 339 10.13 -9.62 -11.99
C GLN A 339 9.92 -10.95 -12.71
N ASP A 340 10.91 -11.83 -12.66
CA ASP A 340 10.73 -13.22 -13.07
C ASP A 340 9.81 -13.87 -12.03
N ASN A 341 8.58 -14.22 -12.43
CA ASN A 341 7.49 -14.73 -11.58
C ASN A 341 7.77 -16.15 -11.02
N ALA A 342 8.90 -16.38 -10.36
CA ALA A 342 9.18 -17.67 -9.73
C ALA A 342 8.37 -17.87 -8.44
N ASP A 343 8.13 -16.82 -7.64
CA ASP A 343 7.42 -16.96 -6.36
C ASP A 343 6.46 -15.80 -6.10
N ALA A 344 5.28 -15.85 -6.73
CA ALA A 344 4.13 -15.07 -6.27
C ALA A 344 3.67 -15.60 -4.89
N ALA A 345 4.41 -15.13 -3.88
CA ALA A 345 4.28 -15.26 -2.43
C ALA A 345 3.04 -16.00 -1.90
N ASP A 346 3.30 -17.08 -1.17
CA ASP A 346 2.37 -17.71 -0.25
C ASP A 346 1.88 -16.69 0.81
N ILE A 347 0.69 -16.15 0.57
CA ILE A 347 -0.11 -15.51 1.62
C ILE A 347 -1.15 -16.54 2.02
N ALA A 348 -0.71 -17.55 2.76
CA ALA A 348 -1.60 -18.40 3.54
C ALA A 348 -2.15 -17.58 4.72
N GLU A 349 -3.46 -17.74 4.93
CA GLU A 349 -4.33 -17.13 5.95
C GLU A 349 -3.67 -16.89 7.32
#